data_AF-A0A934TZL6-F1
#
_entry.id   AF-A0A934TZL6-F1
#
_cell.length_a   1.000
_cell.length_b   1.000
_cell.length_c   1.000
_cell.angle_alpha   90.00
_cell.angle_beta   90.00
_cell.angle_gamma   90.00
#
_symmetry.space_group_name_H-M   'P 1'
#
loop_
_entity.id
_entity.type
_entity.pdbx_description
1 polymer ?
#
loop_
_entity_poly.entity_id
_entity_poly.type
_entity_poly.pdbx_seq_one_letter_code
_entity_poly.pdbx_strand_id
1 'polypeptide(L)'
;MSDQYIDYRKAKNIRPIPLPDKERYYWDLQNIENSWTGRIDANLCNTFVMEAEQQLVNAIELFEMGYFDCAYYSLRSAVEVSTTMVYLSDLPEAEREKQLEAWKATLDFPMETQMIRQLAKSGAVFADMLTKMADFFSDAKKLNAELNKFVHKQGLQHFYMARNHPINQNKSQTTFIKTFEDYLTRCLGVVAVMRLAIDPFPILLMDEEILLRCFDSMTEPYSEDFVEKYIGQSTLNDYKKTDLFLGTYDSFIKDEKKNESVFNVMKYQYIDTTRFDVIFSQLHLLSIYDIVAVLMTFACNKIVKVYALNGVLMYHTNKETNRKSHSWSTDDFNRFGKSDKLINQKYDEAFISVFSFEDELYYAEHNEPLQQKDADMVVNYVSEQLKNHFHKMEN
;
A
#
# COMPACT_ATOMS: atom_id res chain seq x y z
N MET A 1 2.57 50.10 -3.64
CA MET A 1 3.24 49.37 -2.54
C MET A 1 4.39 48.63 -3.20
N SER A 2 5.65 48.87 -2.84
CA SER A 2 6.79 48.25 -3.55
C SER A 2 6.86 46.76 -3.24
N ASP A 3 7.28 45.94 -4.22
CA ASP A 3 7.44 44.48 -4.05
C ASP A 3 8.33 44.15 -2.84
N GLN A 4 9.36 44.96 -2.59
CA GLN A 4 10.23 44.88 -1.41
C GLN A 4 9.49 44.95 -0.07
N TYR A 5 8.44 45.78 0.04
CA TYR A 5 7.64 45.86 1.27
C TYR A 5 6.80 44.59 1.47
N ILE A 6 6.26 44.05 0.37
CA ILE A 6 5.47 42.81 0.42
C ILE A 6 6.36 41.64 0.85
N ASP A 7 7.57 41.52 0.29
CA ASP A 7 8.50 40.45 0.63
C ASP A 7 9.00 40.56 2.08
N TYR A 8 9.32 41.78 2.54
CA TYR A 8 9.62 42.02 3.95
C TYR A 8 8.45 41.58 4.85
N ARG A 9 7.21 41.94 4.50
CA ARG A 9 6.02 41.59 5.29
C ARG A 9 5.78 40.09 5.36
N LYS A 10 6.01 39.36 4.26
CA LYS A 10 5.92 37.89 4.21
C LYS A 10 6.96 37.22 5.13
N ALA A 11 8.20 37.70 5.10
CA ALA A 11 9.30 37.08 5.85
C ALA A 11 9.41 37.54 7.31
N LYS A 12 8.81 38.67 7.69
CA LYS A 12 9.07 39.37 8.97
C LYS A 12 9.10 38.49 10.22
N ASN A 13 8.18 37.53 10.32
CA ASN A 13 8.08 36.63 11.46
C ASN A 13 8.19 35.15 11.08
N ILE A 14 8.55 34.85 9.84
CA ILE A 14 8.74 33.47 9.38
C ILE A 14 10.23 33.18 9.42
N ARG A 15 10.59 32.09 10.09
CA ARG A 15 11.98 31.65 10.22
C ARG A 15 12.05 30.22 9.71
N PRO A 16 12.65 29.97 8.54
CA PRO A 16 12.91 28.63 8.06
C PRO A 16 13.80 27.84 9.03
N ILE A 17 13.53 26.55 9.18
CA ILE A 17 14.24 25.66 10.11
C ILE A 17 14.45 24.31 9.43
N PRO A 18 15.67 23.94 9.03
CA PRO A 18 15.90 22.64 8.40
C PRO A 18 15.58 21.51 9.37
N LEU A 19 14.87 20.49 8.89
CA LEU A 19 14.60 19.27 9.64
C LEU A 19 15.74 18.27 9.39
N PRO A 20 16.45 17.81 10.44
CA PRO A 20 17.43 16.75 10.29
C PRO A 20 16.79 15.48 9.71
N ASP A 21 17.57 14.72 8.94
CA ASP A 21 17.19 13.41 8.40
C ASP A 21 15.83 13.38 7.67
N LYS A 22 15.44 14.52 7.07
CA LYS A 22 14.19 14.67 6.30
C LYS A 22 13.94 13.51 5.35
N GLU A 23 14.94 13.14 4.56
CA GLU A 23 14.86 12.03 3.59
C GLU A 23 14.40 10.72 4.22
N ARG A 24 14.83 10.43 5.46
CA ARG A 24 14.41 9.21 6.15
C ARG A 24 12.91 9.22 6.46
N TYR A 25 12.32 10.37 6.80
CA TYR A 25 10.87 10.45 7.01
C TYR A 25 10.09 10.17 5.72
N TYR A 26 10.58 10.60 4.55
CA TYR A 26 9.94 10.26 3.26
C TYR A 26 10.04 8.77 2.94
N TRP A 27 11.19 8.17 3.18
CA TRP A 27 11.33 6.71 3.05
C TRP A 27 10.42 5.96 4.01
N ASP A 28 10.32 6.42 5.25
CA ASP A 28 9.45 5.80 6.25
C ASP A 28 7.96 5.94 5.86
N LEU A 29 7.54 7.08 5.31
CA LEU A 29 6.17 7.33 4.82
C LEU A 29 5.73 6.35 3.70
N GLN A 30 6.66 5.82 2.91
CA GLN A 30 6.35 4.80 1.91
C GLN A 30 5.72 3.53 2.51
N ASN A 31 5.97 3.23 3.79
CA ASN A 31 5.29 2.13 4.47
C ASN A 31 3.78 2.38 4.54
N ILE A 32 3.36 3.61 4.83
CA ILE A 32 1.95 4.00 4.85
C ILE A 32 1.41 4.03 3.42
N GLU A 33 2.14 4.64 2.49
CA GLU A 33 1.77 4.75 1.07
C GLU A 33 1.54 3.38 0.42
N ASN A 34 2.38 2.39 0.69
CA ASN A 34 2.30 1.05 0.07
C ASN A 34 1.37 0.08 0.84
N SER A 35 0.75 0.53 1.93
CA SER A 35 -0.14 -0.30 2.75
C SER A 35 -1.59 -0.35 2.23
N TRP A 36 -1.79 -0.32 0.91
CA TRP A 36 -3.12 -0.27 0.31
C TRP A 36 -3.95 -1.48 0.71
N THR A 37 -5.21 -1.26 1.10
CA THR A 37 -6.15 -2.37 1.28
C THR A 37 -6.62 -2.86 -0.08
N GLY A 38 -6.67 -4.19 -0.24
CA GLY A 38 -7.34 -4.86 -1.37
C GLY A 38 -8.85 -5.03 -1.18
N ARG A 39 -9.40 -4.58 -0.05
CA ARG A 39 -10.82 -4.72 0.27
C ARG A 39 -11.68 -3.81 -0.61
N ILE A 40 -12.46 -4.41 -1.51
CA ILE A 40 -13.37 -3.69 -2.42
C ILE A 40 -14.40 -2.85 -1.64
N ASP A 41 -14.92 -3.39 -0.53
CA ASP A 41 -15.90 -2.74 0.33
C ASP A 41 -15.33 -1.54 1.10
N ALA A 42 -14.00 -1.43 1.18
CA ALA A 42 -13.28 -0.39 1.90
C ALA A 42 -12.37 0.45 1.00
N ASN A 43 -12.56 0.42 -0.32
CA ASN A 43 -11.69 1.12 -1.29
C ASN A 43 -11.48 2.62 -0.99
N LEU A 44 -12.49 3.31 -0.45
CA LEU A 44 -12.36 4.71 -0.06
C LEU A 44 -11.34 4.92 1.07
N CYS A 45 -11.06 3.90 1.89
CA CYS A 45 -10.05 3.98 2.95
C CYS A 45 -8.67 4.29 2.39
N ASN A 46 -8.31 3.74 1.22
CA ASN A 46 -7.03 4.05 0.58
C ASN A 46 -6.90 5.56 0.32
N THR A 47 -7.98 6.26 -0.07
CA THR A 47 -7.97 7.72 -0.23
C THR A 47 -7.68 8.44 1.10
N PHE A 48 -8.27 8.00 2.21
CA PHE A 48 -7.99 8.59 3.52
C PHE A 48 -6.57 8.31 4.02
N VAL A 49 -6.02 7.13 3.74
CA VAL A 49 -4.61 6.80 4.06
C VAL A 49 -3.67 7.73 3.32
N MET A 50 -3.87 7.88 2.00
CA MET A 50 -3.07 8.78 1.17
C MET A 50 -3.23 10.25 1.59
N GLU A 51 -4.43 10.68 1.97
CA GLU A 51 -4.63 12.05 2.49
C GLU A 51 -3.91 12.25 3.84
N ALA A 52 -3.95 11.27 4.75
CA ALA A 52 -3.24 11.35 6.01
C ALA A 52 -1.72 11.38 5.82
N GLU A 53 -1.19 10.57 4.90
CA GLU A 53 0.21 10.59 4.44
C GLU A 53 0.58 11.98 3.91
N GLN A 54 -0.24 12.54 3.02
CA GLN A 54 0.00 13.84 2.43
C GLN A 54 -0.01 14.96 3.48
N GLN A 55 -0.84 14.85 4.52
CA GLN A 55 -0.80 15.78 5.66
C GLN A 55 0.51 15.67 6.46
N LEU A 56 1.09 14.47 6.61
CA LEU A 56 2.40 14.31 7.25
C LEU A 56 3.53 14.92 6.40
N VAL A 57 3.49 14.73 5.07
CA VAL A 57 4.41 15.40 4.14
C VAL A 57 4.29 16.92 4.25
N ASN A 58 3.05 17.44 4.24
CA ASN A 58 2.79 18.86 4.37
C ASN A 58 3.33 19.40 5.71
N ALA A 59 3.20 18.64 6.80
CA ALA A 59 3.72 19.04 8.09
C ALA A 59 5.25 19.23 8.04
N ILE A 60 5.98 18.31 7.41
CA ILE A 60 7.44 18.41 7.24
C ILE A 60 7.80 19.67 6.45
N GLU A 61 7.20 19.87 5.29
CA GLU A 61 7.49 21.02 4.41
C GLU A 61 7.14 22.35 5.07
N LEU A 62 5.95 22.46 5.67
CA LEU A 62 5.50 23.67 6.35
C LEU A 62 6.40 24.00 7.55
N PHE A 63 6.88 22.97 8.27
CA PHE A 63 7.81 23.18 9.37
C PHE A 63 9.13 23.78 8.88
N GLU A 64 9.70 23.23 7.80
CA GLU A 64 10.94 23.74 7.22
C GLU A 64 10.83 25.16 6.68
N MET A 65 9.69 25.49 6.07
CA MET A 65 9.38 26.85 5.63
C MET A 65 9.19 27.83 6.81
N GLY A 66 9.07 27.33 8.04
CA GLY A 66 8.87 28.12 9.25
C GLY A 66 7.40 28.35 9.60
N TYR A 67 6.44 27.77 8.85
CA TYR A 67 5.01 27.81 9.12
C TYR A 67 4.60 26.79 10.19
N PHE A 68 5.22 26.90 11.38
CA PHE A 68 5.09 25.85 12.39
C PHE A 68 3.65 25.59 12.86
N ASP A 69 2.78 26.60 13.01
CA ASP A 69 1.40 26.35 13.45
C ASP A 69 0.61 25.57 12.41
N CYS A 70 0.80 25.89 11.12
CA CYS A 70 0.28 25.09 10.01
C CYS A 70 0.87 23.67 10.00
N ALA A 71 2.17 23.52 10.28
CA ALA A 71 2.79 22.20 10.37
C ALA A 71 2.16 21.34 11.48
N TYR A 72 1.98 21.90 12.68
CA TYR A 72 1.28 21.23 13.79
C TYR A 72 -0.20 20.96 13.49
N TYR A 73 -0.86 21.85 12.74
CA TYR A 73 -2.21 21.62 12.25
C TYR A 73 -2.26 20.42 11.29
N SER A 74 -1.32 20.31 10.35
CA SER A 74 -1.25 19.17 9.44
C SER A 74 -0.96 17.85 10.16
N LEU A 75 -0.09 17.85 11.19
CA LEU A 75 0.09 16.67 12.05
C LEU A 75 -1.23 16.23 12.72
N ARG A 76 -1.97 17.18 13.29
CA ARG A 76 -3.29 16.91 13.90
C ARG A 76 -4.29 16.43 12.85
N SER A 77 -4.32 17.05 11.68
CA SER A 77 -5.20 16.68 10.58
C SER A 77 -4.95 15.25 10.10
N ALA A 78 -3.70 14.79 10.05
CA ALA A 78 -3.38 13.40 9.70
C ALA A 78 -4.03 12.39 10.66
N VAL A 79 -4.01 12.70 11.97
CA VAL A 79 -4.66 11.88 13.01
C VAL A 79 -6.19 11.92 12.90
N GLU A 80 -6.77 13.11 12.64
CA GLU A 80 -8.22 13.27 12.46
C GLU A 80 -8.72 12.53 11.20
N VAL A 81 -7.97 12.61 10.09
CA VAL A 81 -8.27 11.92 8.82
C VAL A 81 -8.21 10.41 8.99
N SER A 82 -7.17 9.88 9.65
CA SER A 82 -7.08 8.43 9.93
C SER A 82 -8.18 7.95 10.89
N THR A 83 -8.62 8.78 11.84
CA THR A 83 -9.79 8.47 12.67
C THR A 83 -11.09 8.46 11.86
N THR A 84 -11.24 9.41 10.93
CA THR A 84 -12.40 9.47 10.03
C THR A 84 -12.48 8.25 9.13
N MET A 85 -11.35 7.76 8.62
CA MET A 85 -11.25 6.50 7.88
C MET A 85 -11.81 5.33 8.67
N VAL A 86 -11.37 5.16 9.93
CA VAL A 86 -11.86 4.08 10.79
C VAL A 86 -13.35 4.25 11.11
N TYR A 87 -13.78 5.49 11.36
CA TYR A 87 -15.19 5.81 11.57
C TYR A 87 -16.07 5.40 10.39
N LEU A 88 -15.64 5.69 9.16
CA LEU A 88 -16.40 5.38 7.95
C LEU A 88 -16.23 3.93 7.46
N SER A 89 -15.45 3.08 8.14
CA SER A 89 -15.24 1.68 7.75
C SER A 89 -15.80 0.69 8.77
N ASP A 90 -15.63 0.97 10.07
CA ASP A 90 -15.98 0.06 11.17
C ASP A 90 -17.39 0.30 11.74
N LEU A 91 -18.12 1.30 11.25
CA LEU A 91 -19.54 1.47 11.60
C LEU A 91 -20.41 0.36 10.98
N PRO A 92 -21.54 0.00 11.64
CA PRO A 92 -22.56 -0.85 11.03
C PRO A 92 -23.04 -0.30 9.69
N GLU A 93 -23.24 -1.17 8.71
CA GLU A 93 -23.49 -0.83 7.29
C GLU A 93 -24.51 0.30 7.09
N ALA A 94 -25.70 0.19 7.70
CA ALA A 94 -26.75 1.20 7.55
C ALA A 94 -26.36 2.60 8.08
N GLU A 95 -25.59 2.67 9.18
CA GLU A 95 -25.11 3.96 9.69
C GLU A 95 -23.91 4.45 8.90
N ARG A 96 -23.02 3.54 8.47
CA ARG A 96 -21.86 3.84 7.62
C ARG A 96 -22.28 4.52 6.32
N GLU A 97 -23.27 3.97 5.61
CA GLU A 97 -23.78 4.58 4.37
C GLU A 97 -24.29 6.00 4.59
N LYS A 98 -25.10 6.18 5.63
CA LYS A 98 -25.66 7.49 6.00
C LYS A 98 -24.57 8.50 6.35
N GLN A 99 -23.59 8.10 7.16
CA GLN A 99 -22.47 8.99 7.55
C GLN A 99 -21.58 9.31 6.35
N LEU A 100 -21.32 8.34 5.48
CA LEU A 100 -20.54 8.54 4.27
C LEU A 100 -21.22 9.52 3.30
N GLU A 101 -22.53 9.40 3.09
CA GLU A 101 -23.28 10.34 2.24
C GLU A 101 -23.32 11.75 2.85
N ALA A 102 -23.48 11.86 4.18
CA ALA A 102 -23.39 13.15 4.87
C ALA A 102 -22.00 13.80 4.70
N TRP A 103 -20.93 13.00 4.83
CA TRP A 103 -19.55 13.45 4.63
C TRP A 103 -19.31 13.94 3.19
N LYS A 104 -19.71 13.15 2.18
CA LYS A 104 -19.59 13.52 0.76
C LYS A 104 -20.38 14.78 0.42
N ALA A 105 -21.56 14.94 1.00
CA ALA A 105 -22.42 16.10 0.80
C ALA A 105 -22.00 17.32 1.66
N THR A 106 -20.91 17.24 2.41
CA THR A 106 -20.40 18.31 3.29
C THR A 106 -21.44 18.80 4.30
N LEU A 107 -22.30 17.89 4.77
CA LEU A 107 -23.27 18.16 5.82
C LEU A 107 -22.60 18.18 7.20
N ASP A 108 -23.37 18.48 8.24
CA ASP A 108 -22.89 18.41 9.61
C ASP A 108 -22.38 16.99 9.90
N PHE A 109 -21.12 16.90 10.32
CA PHE A 109 -20.38 15.65 10.46
C PHE A 109 -19.70 15.60 11.84
N PRO A 110 -19.68 14.45 12.52
CA PRO A 110 -19.17 14.36 13.87
C PRO A 110 -17.69 14.76 13.95
N MET A 111 -17.37 15.54 14.98
CA MET A 111 -15.98 15.84 15.35
C MET A 111 -15.29 14.58 15.89
N GLU A 112 -13.96 14.54 15.86
CA GLU A 112 -13.15 13.39 16.28
C GLU A 112 -13.57 12.75 17.62
N THR A 113 -13.78 13.55 18.66
CA THR A 113 -14.22 13.04 19.98
C THR A 113 -15.60 12.36 19.91
N GLN A 114 -16.49 12.84 19.04
CA GLN A 114 -17.80 12.22 18.81
C GLN A 114 -17.65 10.93 18.02
N MET A 115 -16.79 10.90 16.98
CA MET A 115 -16.47 9.70 16.21
C MET A 115 -15.92 8.59 17.11
N ILE A 116 -14.90 8.88 17.93
CA ILE A 116 -14.30 7.92 18.87
C ILE A 116 -15.36 7.36 19.85
N ARG A 117 -16.23 8.22 20.38
CA ARG A 117 -17.30 7.78 21.30
C ARG A 117 -18.33 6.85 20.65
N GLN A 118 -18.59 7.05 19.36
CA GLN A 118 -19.50 6.19 18.61
C GLN A 118 -18.82 4.87 18.25
N LEU A 119 -17.58 4.91 17.77
CA LEU A 119 -16.78 3.71 17.50
C LEU A 119 -16.62 2.83 18.73
N ALA A 120 -16.35 3.42 19.90
CA ALA A 120 -16.25 2.67 21.16
C ALA A 120 -17.54 1.94 21.56
N LYS A 121 -18.70 2.31 20.98
CA LYS A 121 -20.00 1.67 21.26
C LYS A 121 -20.47 0.73 20.16
N SER A 122 -20.16 1.06 18.91
CA SER A 122 -20.78 0.45 17.74
C SER A 122 -19.78 -0.11 16.72
N GLY A 123 -18.50 0.25 16.83
CA GLY A 123 -17.44 -0.27 15.97
C GLY A 123 -16.91 -1.58 16.52
N ALA A 124 -16.93 -2.64 15.71
CA ALA A 124 -16.53 -3.96 16.17
C ALA A 124 -15.00 -4.04 16.34
N VAL A 125 -14.26 -3.61 15.32
CA VAL A 125 -12.79 -3.66 15.33
C VAL A 125 -12.22 -2.61 16.27
N PHE A 126 -12.70 -1.37 16.18
CA PHE A 126 -12.16 -0.27 16.98
C PHE A 126 -12.43 -0.48 18.47
N ALA A 127 -13.58 -1.00 18.88
CA ALA A 127 -13.86 -1.27 20.30
C ALA A 127 -12.94 -2.38 20.86
N ASP A 128 -12.63 -3.40 20.06
CA ASP A 128 -11.68 -4.45 20.44
C ASP A 128 -10.26 -3.88 20.57
N MET A 129 -9.81 -3.11 19.57
CA MET A 129 -8.52 -2.40 19.63
C MET A 129 -8.44 -1.47 20.84
N LEU A 130 -9.50 -0.70 21.12
CA LEU A 130 -9.56 0.22 22.26
C LEU A 130 -9.38 -0.51 23.60
N THR A 131 -9.92 -1.73 23.69
CA THR A 131 -9.82 -2.55 24.90
C THR A 131 -8.44 -3.18 25.04
N LYS A 132 -7.91 -3.77 23.97
CA LYS A 132 -6.67 -4.56 24.00
C LYS A 132 -5.40 -3.70 23.88
N MET A 133 -5.50 -2.50 23.31
CA MET A 133 -4.40 -1.56 23.09
C MET A 133 -4.60 -0.26 23.89
N ALA A 134 -5.06 -0.37 25.14
CA ALA A 134 -5.46 0.77 25.96
C ALA A 134 -4.37 1.85 26.11
N ASP A 135 -3.11 1.44 26.24
CA ASP A 135 -1.97 2.37 26.38
C ASP A 135 -1.75 3.19 25.10
N PHE A 136 -1.84 2.56 23.92
CA PHE A 136 -1.76 3.26 22.64
C PHE A 136 -2.84 4.35 22.52
N PHE A 137 -4.11 4.04 22.82
CA PHE A 137 -5.19 5.02 22.73
C PHE A 137 -5.09 6.12 23.80
N SER A 138 -4.55 5.80 24.97
CA SER A 138 -4.24 6.78 26.00
C SER A 138 -3.19 7.79 25.51
N ASP A 139 -2.13 7.29 24.87
CA ASP A 139 -1.05 8.13 24.35
C ASP A 139 -1.43 8.92 23.10
N ALA A 140 -2.25 8.35 22.21
CA ALA A 140 -2.85 9.06 21.08
C ALA A 140 -3.74 10.22 21.55
N LYS A 141 -4.52 10.01 22.63
CA LYS A 141 -5.33 11.08 23.24
C LYS A 141 -4.46 12.19 23.84
N LYS A 142 -3.36 11.85 24.51
CA LYS A 142 -2.40 12.83 25.03
C LYS A 142 -1.75 13.62 23.89
N LEU A 143 -1.33 12.93 22.83
CA LEU A 143 -0.76 13.54 21.63
C LEU A 143 -1.70 14.60 21.05
N ASN A 144 -2.97 14.26 20.84
CA ASN A 144 -3.95 15.20 20.30
C ASN A 144 -4.13 16.42 21.23
N ALA A 145 -4.21 16.21 22.55
CA ALA A 145 -4.28 17.31 23.51
C ALA A 145 -3.03 18.21 23.49
N GLU A 146 -1.86 17.66 23.22
CA GLU A 146 -0.60 18.39 23.08
C GLU A 146 -0.54 19.20 21.76
N LEU A 147 -0.89 18.59 20.63
CA LEU A 147 -0.96 19.25 19.32
C LEU A 147 -1.93 20.45 19.34
N ASN A 148 -3.08 20.31 20.00
CA ASN A 148 -4.06 21.38 20.15
C ASN A 148 -3.50 22.64 20.83
N LYS A 149 -2.48 22.52 21.68
CA LYS A 149 -1.82 23.69 22.29
C LYS A 149 -1.08 24.52 21.24
N PHE A 150 -0.49 23.90 20.23
CA PHE A 150 0.19 24.59 19.14
C PHE A 150 -0.81 25.26 18.21
N VAL A 151 -1.82 24.51 17.76
CA VAL A 151 -2.86 24.99 16.83
C VAL A 151 -3.66 26.16 17.42
N HIS A 152 -4.05 26.06 18.69
CA HIS A 152 -4.80 27.11 19.38
C HIS A 152 -3.90 28.16 20.05
N LYS A 153 -2.59 28.11 19.83
CA LYS A 153 -1.59 29.06 20.35
C LYS A 153 -1.71 29.25 21.87
N GLN A 154 -1.82 28.17 22.62
CA GLN A 154 -1.94 28.20 24.08
C GLN A 154 -0.57 28.43 24.74
N GLY A 155 -0.17 29.69 24.87
CA GLY A 155 1.10 30.12 25.49
C GLY A 155 1.98 30.90 24.52
N LEU A 156 2.77 31.84 25.05
CA LEU A 156 3.55 32.78 24.25
C LEU A 156 4.60 32.08 23.36
N GLN A 157 5.11 30.93 23.78
CA GLN A 157 6.07 30.14 23.00
C GLN A 157 5.55 29.66 21.64
N HIS A 158 4.22 29.64 21.46
CA HIS A 158 3.56 29.25 20.20
C HIS A 158 3.27 30.46 19.29
N PHE A 159 3.69 31.68 19.67
CA PHE A 159 3.47 32.88 18.87
C PHE A 159 4.70 33.16 18.01
N TYR A 160 4.46 33.42 16.71
CA TYR A 160 5.49 33.89 15.77
C TYR A 160 6.26 35.11 16.30
N MET A 161 5.56 36.10 16.85
CA MET A 161 6.18 37.32 17.34
C MET A 161 7.10 37.08 18.53
N ALA A 162 6.70 36.21 19.46
CA ALA A 162 7.49 35.92 20.66
C ALA A 162 8.77 35.15 20.30
N ARG A 163 8.68 34.21 19.35
CA ARG A 163 9.83 33.43 18.85
C ARG A 163 10.85 34.31 18.12
N ASN A 164 10.37 35.31 17.37
CA ASN A 164 11.21 36.25 16.64
C ASN A 164 11.58 37.52 17.44
N HIS A 165 11.26 37.58 18.74
CA HIS A 165 11.68 38.69 19.59
C HIS A 165 13.22 38.72 19.68
N PRO A 166 13.91 39.89 19.63
CA PRO A 166 15.38 39.98 19.62
C PRO A 166 16.07 39.18 20.73
N ILE A 167 15.45 39.11 21.92
CA ILE A 167 15.94 38.32 23.08
C ILE A 167 15.95 36.80 22.79
N ASN A 168 15.07 36.31 21.91
CA ASN A 168 14.92 34.90 21.57
C ASN A 168 15.54 34.51 20.22
N GLN A 169 15.86 35.48 19.35
CA GLN A 169 16.37 35.21 17.99
C GLN A 169 17.66 34.36 17.98
N ASN A 170 18.54 34.58 18.95
CA ASN A 170 19.83 33.87 19.06
C ASN A 170 19.74 32.56 19.86
N LYS A 171 18.55 32.17 20.34
CA LYS A 171 18.39 30.89 21.06
C LYS A 171 18.41 29.73 20.08
N SER A 172 19.05 28.64 20.51
CA SER A 172 19.06 27.39 19.76
C SER A 172 17.62 26.91 19.48
N GLN A 173 17.40 26.42 18.26
CA GLN A 173 16.14 25.81 17.84
C GLN A 173 16.11 24.30 18.10
N THR A 174 17.19 23.70 18.62
CA THR A 174 17.32 22.25 18.78
C THR A 174 16.15 21.64 19.55
N THR A 175 15.74 22.23 20.68
CA THR A 175 14.60 21.72 21.45
C THR A 175 13.32 21.78 20.62
N PHE A 176 13.11 22.84 19.86
CA PHE A 176 11.91 23.01 19.05
C PHE A 176 11.84 22.01 17.88
N ILE A 177 12.97 21.77 17.23
CA ILE A 177 13.11 20.76 16.17
C ILE A 177 12.82 19.37 16.76
N LYS A 178 13.50 19.00 17.84
CA LYS A 178 13.27 17.70 18.51
C LYS A 178 11.84 17.51 18.98
N THR A 179 11.19 18.58 19.45
CA THR A 179 9.78 18.54 19.81
C THR A 179 8.90 18.26 18.59
N PHE A 180 9.17 18.90 17.45
CA PHE A 180 8.43 18.61 16.23
C PHE A 180 8.67 17.17 15.73
N GLU A 181 9.92 16.70 15.74
CA GLU A 181 10.28 15.32 15.37
C GLU A 181 9.56 14.28 16.24
N ASP A 182 9.47 14.51 17.55
CA ASP A 182 8.72 13.66 18.47
C ASP A 182 7.24 13.57 18.08
N TYR A 183 6.60 14.73 17.85
CA TYR A 183 5.20 14.76 17.44
C TYR A 183 4.97 14.14 16.06
N LEU A 184 5.86 14.39 15.09
CA LEU A 184 5.80 13.78 13.76
C LEU A 184 5.89 12.25 13.87
N THR A 185 6.87 11.73 14.63
CA THR A 185 7.06 10.30 14.89
C THR A 185 5.82 9.67 15.52
N ARG A 186 5.24 10.33 16.53
CA ARG A 186 4.03 9.84 17.19
C ARG A 186 2.80 9.88 16.26
N CYS A 187 2.68 10.90 15.40
CA CYS A 187 1.58 10.96 14.42
C CYS A 187 1.70 9.87 13.35
N LEU A 188 2.92 9.62 12.84
CA LEU A 188 3.22 8.48 11.95
C LEU A 188 2.76 7.16 12.58
N GLY A 189 3.12 6.92 13.85
CA GLY A 189 2.69 5.75 14.60
C GLY A 189 1.18 5.63 14.72
N VAL A 190 0.48 6.73 15.03
CA VAL A 190 -0.99 6.73 15.13
C VAL A 190 -1.63 6.42 13.78
N VAL A 191 -1.21 7.07 12.68
CA VAL A 191 -1.76 6.81 11.34
C VAL A 191 -1.54 5.35 10.94
N ALA A 192 -0.33 4.82 11.17
CA ALA A 192 0.00 3.42 10.87
C ALA A 192 -0.88 2.44 11.67
N VAL A 193 -1.06 2.65 12.98
CA VAL A 193 -1.91 1.77 13.81
C VAL A 193 -3.39 1.90 13.43
N MET A 194 -3.87 3.11 13.12
CA MET A 194 -5.26 3.32 12.69
C MET A 194 -5.55 2.65 11.34
N ARG A 195 -4.56 2.56 10.43
CA ARG A 195 -4.66 1.76 9.20
C ARG A 195 -4.94 0.29 9.48
N LEU A 196 -4.42 -0.26 10.57
CA LEU A 196 -4.60 -1.67 10.93
C LEU A 196 -6.05 -2.02 11.34
N ALA A 197 -6.88 -1.03 11.66
CA ALA A 197 -8.31 -1.25 11.91
C ALA A 197 -9.09 -1.65 10.64
N ILE A 198 -8.54 -1.39 9.45
CA ILE A 198 -9.17 -1.76 8.18
C ILE A 198 -8.90 -3.23 7.85
N ASP A 199 -7.64 -3.65 7.97
CA ASP A 199 -7.21 -5.04 7.85
C ASP A 199 -5.82 -5.19 8.50
N PRO A 200 -5.45 -6.42 8.93
CA PRO A 200 -4.19 -6.64 9.62
C PRO A 200 -2.99 -6.80 8.68
N PHE A 201 -3.16 -6.76 7.36
CA PHE A 201 -2.14 -7.16 6.39
C PHE A 201 -0.78 -6.46 6.53
N PRO A 202 -0.68 -5.14 6.83
CA PRO A 202 0.62 -4.50 6.94
C PRO A 202 1.51 -5.11 8.04
N ILE A 203 0.92 -5.65 9.12
CA ILE A 203 1.65 -6.36 10.18
C ILE A 203 1.63 -7.87 9.96
N LEU A 204 0.52 -8.41 9.46
CA LEU A 204 0.34 -9.85 9.29
C LEU A 204 1.31 -10.42 8.25
N LEU A 205 1.53 -9.70 7.14
CA LEU A 205 2.41 -10.11 6.06
C LEU A 205 3.90 -9.96 6.39
N MET A 206 4.24 -9.37 7.54
CA MET A 206 5.61 -9.42 8.07
C MET A 206 5.99 -10.84 8.53
N ASP A 207 5.01 -11.67 8.89
CA ASP A 207 5.25 -13.08 9.20
C ASP A 207 5.36 -13.87 7.88
N GLU A 208 6.58 -14.27 7.54
CA GLU A 208 6.88 -15.06 6.33
C GLU A 208 6.01 -16.32 6.23
N GLU A 209 5.66 -16.95 7.36
CA GLU A 209 4.81 -18.14 7.37
C GLU A 209 3.40 -17.84 6.86
N ILE A 210 2.86 -16.67 7.21
CA ILE A 210 1.56 -16.21 6.72
C ILE A 210 1.66 -15.66 5.31
N LEU A 211 2.72 -14.91 4.99
CA LEU A 211 2.97 -14.37 3.66
C LEU A 211 2.91 -15.46 2.58
N LEU A 212 3.55 -16.61 2.85
CA LEU A 212 3.58 -17.75 1.92
C LEU A 212 2.26 -18.54 1.86
N ARG A 213 1.33 -18.30 2.79
CA ARG A 213 -0.01 -18.93 2.81
C ARG A 213 -1.09 -18.00 2.23
N CYS A 214 -0.88 -16.70 2.34
CA CYS A 214 -1.80 -15.66 1.86
C CYS A 214 -1.97 -15.69 0.33
N PHE A 215 -3.11 -15.18 -0.13
CA PHE A 215 -3.38 -14.88 -1.54
C PHE A 215 -2.52 -13.70 -2.02
N ASP A 216 -2.55 -13.42 -3.33
CA ASP A 216 -1.87 -12.25 -3.91
C ASP A 216 -2.50 -10.95 -3.42
N SER A 217 -1.92 -10.39 -2.34
CA SER A 217 -2.37 -9.14 -1.74
C SER A 217 -1.67 -7.95 -2.39
N MET A 218 -2.44 -6.90 -2.66
CA MET A 218 -1.91 -5.59 -3.06
C MET A 218 -1.18 -4.87 -1.91
N THR A 219 -1.38 -5.32 -0.67
CA THR A 219 -0.75 -4.71 0.51
C THR A 219 0.70 -5.14 0.64
N GLU A 220 1.62 -4.19 0.74
CA GLU A 220 2.99 -4.47 1.17
C GLU A 220 3.10 -4.43 2.72
N PRO A 221 3.90 -5.33 3.33
CA PRO A 221 4.13 -5.31 4.77
C PRO A 221 4.89 -4.05 5.19
N TYR A 222 4.67 -3.61 6.43
CA TYR A 222 5.55 -2.62 7.05
C TYR A 222 6.95 -3.22 7.25
N SER A 223 7.98 -2.39 7.10
CA SER A 223 9.35 -2.79 7.41
C SER A 223 9.56 -2.90 8.91
N GLU A 224 10.50 -3.76 9.32
CA GLU A 224 10.87 -3.94 10.74
C GLU A 224 11.30 -2.62 11.37
N ASP A 225 12.18 -1.85 10.70
CA ASP A 225 12.62 -0.53 11.13
C ASP A 225 11.45 0.44 11.38
N PHE A 226 10.45 0.43 10.50
CA PHE A 226 9.29 1.31 10.61
C PHE A 226 8.46 0.95 11.84
N VAL A 227 8.22 -0.35 12.04
CA VAL A 227 7.47 -0.85 13.19
C VAL A 227 8.21 -0.58 14.49
N GLU A 228 9.51 -0.81 14.55
CA GLU A 228 10.34 -0.52 15.73
C GLU A 228 10.30 0.96 16.11
N LYS A 229 10.45 1.85 15.11
CA LYS A 229 10.55 3.29 15.33
C LYS A 229 9.21 3.96 15.66
N TYR A 230 8.14 3.61 14.96
CA TYR A 230 6.89 4.38 15.01
C TYR A 230 5.75 3.71 15.77
N ILE A 231 5.67 2.37 15.74
CA ILE A 231 4.60 1.62 16.42
C ILE A 231 5.07 1.16 17.79
N GLY A 232 6.29 0.62 17.86
CA GLY A 232 6.91 0.07 19.06
C GLY A 232 6.40 -1.33 19.42
N GLN A 233 7.27 -2.13 20.03
CA GLN A 233 7.01 -3.54 20.31
C GLN A 233 5.83 -3.76 21.26
N SER A 234 5.61 -2.87 22.23
CA SER A 234 4.48 -2.99 23.17
C SER A 234 3.14 -2.89 22.44
N THR A 235 2.97 -1.83 21.65
CA THR A 235 1.77 -1.60 20.83
C THR A 235 1.54 -2.76 19.85
N LEU A 236 2.62 -3.23 19.20
CA LEU A 236 2.55 -4.38 18.30
C LEU A 236 2.07 -5.64 19.01
N ASN A 237 2.62 -5.95 20.18
CA ASN A 237 2.24 -7.13 20.96
C ASN A 237 0.78 -7.07 21.41
N ASP A 238 0.27 -5.88 21.72
CA ASP A 238 -1.14 -5.69 22.06
C ASP A 238 -2.05 -5.78 20.83
N TYR A 239 -1.63 -5.23 19.69
CA TYR A 239 -2.36 -5.35 18.43
C TYR A 239 -2.51 -6.82 18.00
N LYS A 240 -1.47 -7.63 18.16
CA LYS A 240 -1.50 -9.07 17.84
C LYS A 240 -2.48 -9.89 18.70
N LYS A 241 -3.05 -9.31 19.75
CA LYS A 241 -4.11 -9.93 20.57
C LYS A 241 -5.52 -9.58 20.09
N THR A 242 -5.65 -8.65 19.14
CA THR A 242 -6.96 -8.23 18.61
C THR A 242 -7.64 -9.38 17.87
N ASP A 243 -8.98 -9.40 17.91
CA ASP A 243 -9.78 -10.44 17.30
C ASP A 243 -9.64 -10.39 15.77
N LEU A 244 -9.50 -9.19 15.20
CA LEU A 244 -9.20 -9.02 13.78
C LEU A 244 -7.88 -9.71 13.41
N PHE A 245 -6.78 -9.41 14.13
CA PHE A 245 -5.49 -10.01 13.83
C PHE A 245 -5.51 -11.53 14.00
N LEU A 246 -5.97 -12.02 15.15
CA LEU A 246 -6.00 -13.45 15.46
C LEU A 246 -6.92 -14.22 14.50
N GLY A 247 -8.11 -13.69 14.23
CA GLY A 247 -9.07 -14.32 13.32
C GLY A 247 -8.53 -14.44 11.90
N THR A 248 -7.85 -13.40 11.40
CA THR A 248 -7.21 -13.44 10.07
C THR A 248 -5.96 -14.32 10.05
N TYR A 249 -5.16 -14.33 11.12
CA TYR A 249 -4.02 -15.24 11.24
C TYR A 249 -4.49 -16.70 11.21
N ASP A 250 -5.50 -17.03 12.03
CA ASP A 250 -6.06 -18.38 12.17
C ASP A 250 -6.77 -18.87 10.91
N SER A 251 -7.19 -17.97 10.02
CA SER A 251 -7.69 -18.36 8.69
C SER A 251 -6.55 -18.77 7.77
N PHE A 252 -5.50 -17.96 7.64
CA PHE A 252 -4.42 -18.22 6.69
C PHE A 252 -3.46 -19.32 7.13
N ILE A 253 -3.24 -19.51 8.43
CA ILE A 253 -2.31 -20.56 8.90
C ILE A 253 -2.77 -21.97 8.53
N LYS A 254 -4.06 -22.15 8.21
CA LYS A 254 -4.67 -23.41 7.77
C LYS A 254 -4.49 -23.67 6.28
N ASP A 255 -4.27 -22.63 5.48
CA ASP A 255 -4.08 -22.75 4.03
C ASP A 255 -2.73 -23.36 3.72
N GLU A 256 -2.62 -24.05 2.58
CA GLU A 256 -1.36 -24.67 2.18
C GLU A 256 -0.24 -23.63 1.98
N LYS A 257 0.93 -23.88 2.58
CA LYS A 257 2.11 -23.02 2.42
C LYS A 257 2.67 -23.18 1.01
N LYS A 258 2.75 -22.09 0.26
CA LYS A 258 3.40 -22.04 -1.05
C LYS A 258 4.91 -22.19 -0.86
N ASN A 259 5.54 -22.98 -1.72
CA ASN A 259 6.97 -22.91 -1.90
C ASN A 259 7.37 -21.59 -2.56
N GLU A 260 8.62 -21.19 -2.39
CA GLU A 260 9.16 -19.93 -2.90
C GLU A 260 8.98 -19.79 -4.43
N SER A 261 9.15 -20.86 -5.20
CA SER A 261 8.98 -20.81 -6.65
C SER A 261 7.54 -20.50 -7.05
N VAL A 262 6.54 -21.10 -6.38
CA VAL A 262 5.12 -20.81 -6.61
C VAL A 262 4.73 -19.43 -6.11
N PHE A 263 5.24 -19.02 -4.94
CA PHE A 263 5.03 -17.67 -4.43
C PHE A 263 5.56 -16.62 -5.41
N ASN A 264 6.73 -16.84 -6.01
CA ASN A 264 7.32 -15.92 -6.99
C ASN A 264 6.50 -15.83 -8.28
N VAL A 265 5.89 -16.93 -8.74
CA VAL A 265 4.95 -16.86 -9.89
C VAL A 265 3.76 -15.98 -9.54
N MET A 266 3.15 -16.19 -8.36
CA MET A 266 1.97 -15.44 -7.94
C MET A 266 2.29 -13.95 -7.69
N LYS A 267 3.22 -13.66 -6.77
CA LYS A 267 3.46 -12.30 -6.25
C LYS A 267 4.31 -11.43 -7.19
N TYR A 268 5.28 -12.03 -7.87
CA TYR A 268 6.24 -11.30 -8.70
C TYR A 268 6.12 -11.61 -10.19
N GLN A 269 5.15 -12.44 -10.59
CA GLN A 269 4.97 -12.88 -11.97
C GLN A 269 6.26 -13.49 -12.55
N TYR A 270 7.06 -14.14 -11.71
CA TYR A 270 8.37 -14.66 -12.07
C TYR A 270 8.37 -16.19 -12.15
N ILE A 271 8.70 -16.72 -13.32
CA ILE A 271 8.73 -18.15 -13.63
C ILE A 271 10.19 -18.60 -13.76
N ASP A 272 10.70 -19.28 -12.73
CA ASP A 272 12.00 -19.95 -12.82
C ASP A 272 11.89 -21.23 -13.64
N THR A 273 12.40 -21.18 -14.87
CA THR A 273 12.32 -22.30 -15.82
C THR A 273 13.21 -23.49 -15.44
N THR A 274 14.04 -23.37 -14.41
CA THR A 274 14.83 -24.48 -13.86
C THR A 274 14.11 -25.22 -12.72
N ARG A 275 12.94 -24.75 -12.28
CA ARG A 275 12.23 -25.22 -11.09
C ARG A 275 10.79 -25.68 -11.39
N PHE A 276 10.51 -26.12 -12.61
CA PHE A 276 9.17 -26.52 -13.02
C PHE A 276 8.60 -27.70 -12.22
N ASP A 277 9.44 -28.64 -11.80
CA ASP A 277 9.04 -29.75 -10.92
C ASP A 277 8.46 -29.23 -9.59
N VAL A 278 9.09 -28.21 -9.02
CA VAL A 278 8.64 -27.55 -7.79
C VAL A 278 7.37 -26.74 -8.03
N ILE A 279 7.30 -25.97 -9.12
CA ILE A 279 6.08 -25.20 -9.46
C ILE A 279 4.89 -26.14 -9.70
N PHE A 280 5.08 -27.22 -10.46
CA PHE A 280 4.03 -28.19 -10.75
C PHE A 280 3.53 -28.95 -9.52
N SER A 281 4.36 -29.12 -8.49
CA SER A 281 3.94 -29.76 -7.23
C SER A 281 2.83 -29.00 -6.49
N GLN A 282 2.68 -27.69 -6.75
CA GLN A 282 1.71 -26.81 -6.10
C GLN A 282 0.98 -25.92 -7.13
N LEU A 283 0.78 -26.42 -8.35
CA LEU A 283 0.13 -25.68 -9.43
C LEU A 283 -1.33 -25.28 -9.08
N HIS A 284 -1.99 -26.04 -8.19
CA HIS A 284 -3.36 -25.76 -7.73
C HIS A 284 -3.48 -24.54 -6.80
N LEU A 285 -2.35 -23.98 -6.34
CA LEU A 285 -2.33 -22.76 -5.52
C LEU A 285 -2.23 -21.47 -6.37
N LEU A 286 -2.16 -21.60 -7.69
CA LEU A 286 -2.00 -20.50 -8.63
C LEU A 286 -3.32 -20.16 -9.33
N SER A 287 -3.47 -18.91 -9.77
CA SER A 287 -4.62 -18.51 -10.57
C SER A 287 -4.56 -19.14 -11.98
N ILE A 288 -5.68 -19.12 -12.70
CA ILE A 288 -5.71 -19.66 -14.07
C ILE A 288 -4.70 -18.97 -15.01
N TYR A 289 -4.48 -17.66 -14.84
CA TYR A 289 -3.53 -16.89 -15.65
C TYR A 289 -2.09 -17.33 -15.36
N ASP A 290 -1.75 -17.51 -14.08
CA ASP A 290 -0.44 -17.99 -13.64
C ASP A 290 -0.18 -19.40 -14.19
N ILE A 291 -1.17 -20.29 -14.08
CA ILE A 291 -1.10 -21.67 -14.58
C ILE A 291 -0.81 -21.66 -16.08
N VAL A 292 -1.60 -20.92 -16.87
CA VAL A 292 -1.40 -20.84 -18.33
C VAL A 292 -0.01 -20.30 -18.67
N ALA A 293 0.45 -19.24 -17.99
CA ALA A 293 1.78 -18.67 -18.22
C ALA A 293 2.91 -19.67 -17.93
N VAL A 294 2.81 -20.43 -16.83
CA VAL A 294 3.76 -21.50 -16.48
C VAL A 294 3.75 -22.60 -17.54
N LEU A 295 2.56 -23.09 -17.93
CA LEU A 295 2.41 -24.17 -18.89
C LEU A 295 2.93 -23.80 -20.29
N MET A 296 2.65 -22.57 -20.75
CA MET A 296 3.16 -22.04 -22.02
C MET A 296 4.70 -22.01 -22.01
N THR A 297 5.27 -21.47 -20.93
CA THR A 297 6.73 -21.35 -20.77
C THR A 297 7.41 -22.72 -20.69
N PHE A 298 6.77 -23.69 -20.04
CA PHE A 298 7.25 -25.07 -19.98
C PHE A 298 7.20 -25.75 -21.35
N ALA A 299 6.09 -25.59 -22.07
CA ALA A 299 5.88 -26.23 -23.37
C ALA A 299 6.85 -25.73 -24.46
N CYS A 300 7.32 -24.48 -24.36
CA CYS A 300 8.26 -23.92 -25.33
C CYS A 300 9.39 -23.14 -24.67
N ASN A 301 10.61 -23.70 -24.75
CA ASN A 301 11.81 -23.11 -24.18
C ASN A 301 12.22 -21.76 -24.80
N LYS A 302 11.67 -21.39 -25.96
CA LYS A 302 11.92 -20.10 -26.63
C LYS A 302 11.17 -18.93 -26.00
N ILE A 303 10.11 -19.21 -25.25
CA ILE A 303 9.31 -18.19 -24.57
C ILE A 303 10.12 -17.61 -23.40
N VAL A 304 10.22 -16.27 -23.39
CA VAL A 304 10.94 -15.50 -22.38
C VAL A 304 10.01 -14.65 -21.50
N LYS A 305 8.84 -14.27 -22.01
CA LYS A 305 7.76 -13.62 -21.26
C LYS A 305 6.38 -14.09 -21.74
N VAL A 306 5.38 -14.02 -20.87
CA VAL A 306 3.98 -14.22 -21.23
C VAL A 306 3.18 -13.04 -20.72
N TYR A 307 2.34 -12.46 -21.56
CA TYR A 307 1.40 -11.41 -21.16
C TYR A 307 -0.02 -11.96 -21.18
N ALA A 308 -0.82 -11.56 -20.20
CA ALA A 308 -2.26 -11.87 -20.11
C ALA A 308 -3.05 -10.58 -19.84
N LEU A 309 -4.38 -10.64 -20.01
CA LEU A 309 -5.27 -9.49 -19.81
C LEU A 309 -4.82 -8.24 -20.57
N ASN A 310 -4.44 -8.41 -21.85
CA ASN A 310 -3.91 -7.36 -22.72
C ASN A 310 -2.73 -6.58 -22.12
N GLY A 311 -1.83 -7.29 -21.42
CA GLY A 311 -0.60 -6.73 -20.88
C GLY A 311 -0.70 -6.17 -19.47
N VAL A 312 -1.83 -6.39 -18.77
CA VAL A 312 -1.94 -6.06 -17.34
C VAL A 312 -1.11 -7.02 -16.50
N LEU A 313 -1.13 -8.31 -16.84
CA LEU A 313 -0.25 -9.31 -16.23
C LEU A 313 0.92 -9.58 -17.16
N MET A 314 2.13 -9.60 -16.61
CA MET A 314 3.36 -9.77 -17.36
C MET A 314 4.29 -10.72 -16.63
N TYR A 315 4.28 -11.97 -17.07
CA TYR A 315 5.13 -13.02 -16.54
C TYR A 315 6.50 -12.98 -17.20
N HIS A 316 7.54 -13.00 -16.38
CA HIS A 316 8.93 -13.04 -16.80
C HIS A 316 9.56 -14.38 -16.46
N THR A 317 10.54 -14.76 -17.26
CA THR A 317 11.38 -15.93 -16.96
C THR A 317 12.78 -15.50 -16.54
N ASN A 318 13.58 -16.44 -16.06
CA ASN A 318 15.01 -16.28 -15.85
C ASN A 318 15.83 -16.14 -17.15
N LYS A 319 15.19 -15.99 -18.32
CA LYS A 319 15.84 -15.79 -19.62
C LYS A 319 15.71 -14.33 -20.03
N GLU A 320 16.81 -13.76 -20.52
CA GLU A 320 16.85 -12.38 -20.98
C GLU A 320 16.05 -12.20 -22.29
N THR A 321 15.27 -11.12 -22.35
CA THR A 321 14.64 -10.69 -23.60
C THR A 321 15.61 -9.90 -24.46
N ASN A 322 15.52 -10.07 -25.79
CA ASN A 322 16.23 -9.22 -26.73
C ASN A 322 15.63 -7.81 -26.84
N ARG A 323 14.39 -7.64 -26.38
CA ARG A 323 13.67 -6.36 -26.46
C ARG A 323 14.33 -5.32 -25.55
N LYS A 324 14.76 -4.20 -26.13
CA LYS A 324 15.43 -3.12 -25.38
C LYS A 324 14.46 -2.16 -24.71
N SER A 325 13.25 -2.05 -25.26
CA SER A 325 12.20 -1.23 -24.66
C SER A 325 11.64 -1.91 -23.42
N HIS A 326 11.52 -1.14 -22.34
CA HIS A 326 10.95 -1.60 -21.06
C HIS A 326 9.46 -1.25 -20.93
N SER A 327 8.91 -0.45 -21.85
CA SER A 327 7.50 -0.05 -21.85
C SER A 327 6.68 -0.86 -22.85
N TRP A 328 5.40 -1.05 -22.58
CA TRP A 328 4.43 -1.63 -23.49
C TRP A 328 3.11 -0.88 -23.37
N SER A 329 2.21 -1.08 -24.34
CA SER A 329 0.85 -0.55 -24.27
C SER A 329 -0.19 -1.64 -24.50
N THR A 330 -1.33 -1.52 -23.83
CA THR A 330 -2.51 -2.37 -24.09
C THR A 330 -2.92 -2.33 -25.56
N ASP A 331 -2.69 -1.21 -26.24
CA ASP A 331 -2.96 -1.06 -27.67
C ASP A 331 -2.08 -1.97 -28.53
N ASP A 332 -0.84 -2.26 -28.12
CA ASP A 332 0.01 -3.21 -28.83
C ASP A 332 -0.62 -4.61 -28.82
N PHE A 333 -1.07 -5.07 -27.65
CA PHE A 333 -1.72 -6.37 -27.49
C PHE A 333 -3.05 -6.45 -28.24
N ASN A 334 -3.86 -5.39 -28.18
CA ASN A 334 -5.10 -5.30 -28.98
C ASN A 334 -4.83 -5.44 -30.49
N ARG A 335 -3.74 -4.88 -31.00
CA ARG A 335 -3.35 -5.04 -32.41
C ARG A 335 -2.87 -6.45 -32.69
N PHE A 336 -2.06 -7.04 -31.82
CA PHE A 336 -1.58 -8.41 -31.99
C PHE A 336 -2.73 -9.42 -32.03
N GLY A 337 -3.72 -9.28 -31.15
CA GLY A 337 -4.88 -10.18 -31.07
C GLY A 337 -5.83 -10.09 -32.26
N LYS A 338 -5.84 -8.96 -32.98
CA LYS A 338 -6.69 -8.73 -34.17
C LYS A 338 -5.98 -9.01 -35.51
N SER A 339 -4.71 -9.41 -35.48
CA SER A 339 -3.90 -9.66 -36.67
C SER A 339 -4.30 -10.96 -37.36
N ASP A 340 -4.30 -10.98 -38.70
CA ASP A 340 -4.47 -12.21 -39.48
C ASP A 340 -3.31 -13.19 -39.28
N LYS A 341 -2.14 -12.69 -38.86
CA LYS A 341 -0.95 -13.48 -38.57
C LYS A 341 -0.67 -13.45 -37.07
N LEU A 342 -1.17 -14.46 -36.36
CA LEU A 342 -1.08 -14.54 -34.91
C LEU A 342 0.31 -14.94 -34.38
N ILE A 343 1.09 -15.68 -35.17
CA ILE A 343 2.40 -16.24 -34.77
C ILE A 343 3.56 -15.43 -35.36
N ASN A 344 4.60 -15.17 -34.55
CA ASN A 344 5.82 -14.46 -34.92
C ASN A 344 5.58 -13.05 -35.47
N GLN A 345 4.72 -12.28 -34.80
CA GLN A 345 4.55 -10.85 -35.05
C GLN A 345 5.79 -10.13 -34.52
N LYS A 346 6.34 -9.17 -35.28
CA LYS A 346 7.53 -8.43 -34.84
C LYS A 346 7.17 -7.51 -33.68
N TYR A 347 7.95 -7.54 -32.60
CA TYR A 347 7.82 -6.65 -31.46
C TYR A 347 9.21 -6.13 -31.05
N ASP A 348 9.58 -4.99 -31.63
CA ASP A 348 10.93 -4.42 -31.53
C ASP A 348 12.03 -5.41 -31.97
N GLU A 349 12.97 -5.76 -31.08
CA GLU A 349 14.02 -6.77 -31.30
C GLU A 349 13.57 -8.21 -31.01
N ALA A 350 12.35 -8.40 -30.52
CA ALA A 350 11.76 -9.70 -30.21
C ALA A 350 10.55 -9.98 -31.11
N PHE A 351 9.86 -11.08 -30.82
CA PHE A 351 8.63 -11.48 -31.49
C PHE A 351 7.53 -11.75 -30.47
N ILE A 352 6.28 -11.53 -30.87
CA ILE A 352 5.07 -11.88 -30.12
C ILE A 352 4.28 -12.93 -30.91
N SER A 353 3.83 -13.97 -30.21
CA SER A 353 2.86 -14.94 -30.73
C SER A 353 1.63 -14.96 -29.85
N VAL A 354 0.45 -14.99 -30.46
CA VAL A 354 -0.84 -14.98 -29.76
C VAL A 354 -1.40 -16.39 -29.66
N PHE A 355 -1.83 -16.76 -28.47
CA PHE A 355 -2.50 -18.02 -28.15
C PHE A 355 -3.83 -17.72 -27.46
N SER A 356 -4.78 -18.65 -27.55
CA SER A 356 -6.08 -18.53 -26.90
C SER A 356 -6.38 -19.78 -26.08
N PHE A 357 -6.77 -19.58 -24.83
CA PHE A 357 -7.13 -20.62 -23.86
C PHE A 357 -8.28 -20.10 -22.99
N GLU A 358 -9.32 -20.90 -22.79
CA GLU A 358 -10.50 -20.55 -21.97
C GLU A 358 -11.09 -19.17 -22.35
N ASP A 359 -11.29 -18.92 -23.65
CA ASP A 359 -11.78 -17.65 -24.23
C ASP A 359 -10.92 -16.40 -23.97
N GLU A 360 -9.74 -16.55 -23.36
CA GLU A 360 -8.79 -15.47 -23.10
C GLU A 360 -7.59 -15.51 -24.06
N LEU A 361 -7.02 -14.33 -24.34
CA LEU A 361 -5.82 -14.20 -25.17
C LEU A 361 -4.56 -14.07 -24.32
N TYR A 362 -3.55 -14.85 -24.70
CA TYR A 362 -2.21 -14.83 -24.12
C TYR A 362 -1.18 -14.49 -25.19
N TYR A 363 -0.18 -13.71 -24.81
CA TYR A 363 0.84 -13.21 -25.74
C TYR A 363 2.22 -13.69 -25.27
N ALA A 364 2.85 -14.57 -26.04
CA ALA A 364 4.18 -15.08 -25.74
C ALA A 364 5.26 -14.23 -26.43
N GLU A 365 6.16 -13.65 -25.65
CA GLU A 365 7.39 -13.03 -26.15
C GLU A 365 8.48 -14.08 -26.31
N HIS A 366 9.17 -14.05 -27.44
CA HIS A 366 10.27 -14.96 -27.74
C HIS A 366 11.34 -14.25 -28.58
N ASN A 367 12.59 -14.65 -28.35
CA ASN A 367 13.77 -14.01 -28.96
C ASN A 367 14.03 -14.49 -30.39
N GLU A 368 13.51 -15.67 -30.74
CA GLU A 368 13.65 -16.28 -32.06
C GLU A 368 12.29 -16.81 -32.52
N PRO A 369 11.99 -16.79 -33.84
CA PRO A 369 10.70 -17.23 -34.35
C PRO A 369 10.33 -18.65 -33.91
N LEU A 370 9.07 -18.81 -33.48
CA LEU A 370 8.44 -20.11 -33.24
C LEU A 370 8.21 -20.83 -34.56
N GLN A 371 8.59 -22.10 -34.62
CA GLN A 371 8.18 -23.00 -35.70
C GLN A 371 6.75 -23.47 -35.45
N GLN A 372 6.07 -23.98 -36.48
CA GLN A 372 4.70 -24.50 -36.33
C GLN A 372 4.62 -25.55 -35.22
N LYS A 373 5.59 -26.48 -35.15
CA LYS A 373 5.69 -27.49 -34.10
C LYS A 373 5.76 -26.89 -32.69
N ASP A 374 6.40 -25.72 -32.54
CA ASP A 374 6.58 -25.07 -31.25
C ASP A 374 5.22 -24.49 -30.80
N ALA A 375 4.49 -23.85 -31.73
CA ALA A 375 3.15 -23.34 -31.47
C ALA A 375 2.14 -24.48 -31.19
N ASP A 376 2.19 -25.56 -31.97
CA ASP A 376 1.34 -26.74 -31.77
C ASP A 376 1.61 -27.41 -30.41
N MET A 377 2.89 -27.48 -30.00
CA MET A 377 3.27 -28.02 -28.69
C MET A 377 2.69 -27.19 -27.54
N VAL A 378 2.74 -25.86 -27.63
CA VAL A 378 2.13 -24.96 -26.64
C VAL A 378 0.62 -25.20 -26.57
N VAL A 379 -0.08 -25.16 -27.70
CA VAL A 379 -1.54 -25.33 -27.75
C VAL A 379 -1.96 -26.68 -27.18
N ASN A 380 -1.33 -27.77 -27.65
CA ASN A 380 -1.71 -29.12 -27.25
C ASN A 380 -1.43 -29.38 -25.76
N TYR A 381 -0.23 -29.00 -25.29
CA TYR A 381 0.16 -29.24 -23.91
C TYR A 381 -0.71 -28.45 -22.92
N VAL A 382 -0.89 -27.15 -23.15
CA VAL A 382 -1.71 -26.29 -22.27
C VAL A 382 -3.15 -26.79 -22.25
N SER A 383 -3.75 -27.05 -23.41
CA SER A 383 -5.14 -27.53 -23.49
C SER A 383 -5.36 -28.88 -22.81
N GLU A 384 -4.40 -29.79 -22.89
CA GLU A 384 -4.46 -31.08 -22.20
C GLU A 384 -4.37 -30.91 -20.68
N GLN A 385 -3.45 -30.08 -20.20
CA GLN A 385 -3.27 -29.84 -18.76
C GLN A 385 -4.47 -29.10 -18.15
N LEU A 386 -5.04 -28.11 -18.85
CA LEU A 386 -6.23 -27.41 -18.38
C LEU A 386 -7.42 -28.34 -18.24
N LYS A 387 -7.68 -29.23 -19.23
CA LYS A 387 -8.74 -30.25 -19.12
C LYS A 387 -8.56 -31.14 -17.89
N ASN A 388 -7.33 -31.60 -17.64
CA ASN A 388 -7.00 -32.43 -16.49
C ASN A 388 -7.13 -31.67 -15.16
N HIS A 389 -6.85 -30.37 -15.16
CA HIS A 389 -6.95 -29.52 -13.98
C HIS A 389 -8.43 -29.26 -13.60
N PHE A 390 -9.27 -28.86 -14.56
CA PHE A 390 -10.70 -28.62 -14.31
C PHE A 390 -11.46 -29.90 -13.94
N HIS A 391 -11.14 -31.05 -14.55
CA HIS A 391 -11.78 -32.32 -14.20
C HIS A 391 -11.47 -32.78 -12.75
N LYS A 392 -10.35 -32.32 -12.16
CA LYS A 392 -10.00 -32.59 -10.76
C LYS A 392 -10.65 -31.64 -9.77
N MET A 393 -11.19 -30.50 -10.21
CA MET A 393 -11.90 -29.56 -9.34
C MET A 393 -13.41 -29.85 -9.24
N GLU A 394 -13.97 -30.57 -10.22
CA GLU A 394 -15.39 -30.96 -10.25
C GLU A 394 -15.70 -32.26 -9.49
N ASN A 395 -14.68 -33.00 -9.05
CA ASN A 395 -14.78 -34.23 -8.25
C ASN A 395 -14.20 -34.00 -6.87
#